data_AF-A0AAD8N9L7-F1
#
_entry.id   AF-A0AAD8N9L7-F1
#
_cell.length_a   1.000
_cell.length_b   1.000
_cell.length_c   1.000
_cell.angle_alpha   90.00
_cell.angle_beta   90.00
_cell.angle_gamma   90.00
#
_symmetry.space_group_name_H-M   'P 1'
#
loop_
_entity.id
_entity.type
_entity.pdbx_description
1 polymer ?
#
loop_
_entity_poly.entity_id
_entity_poly.type
_entity_poly.pdbx_seq_one_letter_code
_entity_poly.pdbx_strand_id
1 'polypeptide(L)'
;MERKIIVAVDQGEESSYALCWSLKNILCSSSDTLILLYAKPPRNIYPSVDGTGRPRDFLLRQGYMFSQDIVATMERYGNEVAESVIRKAKKFCQDYPQIKVEIKVECGDARDVICEVAEKLNVDMVVLGSHGYGALKRAFLGSVSNHCAQNIKCPVLIVKQPKKASPTSPPAAAAAAAATSGGKQE
;
A
#
# COMPACT_ATOMS: atom_id res chain seq x y z
N MET A 1 -22.47 16.66 -3.50
CA MET A 1 -22.45 15.23 -3.13
C MET A 1 -21.14 14.98 -2.41
N GLU A 2 -21.18 14.46 -1.18
CA GLU A 2 -19.96 14.16 -0.42
C GLU A 2 -19.28 12.96 -1.08
N ARG A 3 -17.99 13.09 -1.43
CA ARG A 3 -17.20 11.97 -1.97
C ARG A 3 -16.34 11.39 -0.87
N LYS A 4 -16.34 10.07 -0.74
CA LYS A 4 -15.45 9.32 0.16
C LYS A 4 -14.32 8.73 -0.64
N ILE A 5 -13.09 9.09 -0.29
CA ILE A 5 -11.89 8.62 -0.98
C ILE A 5 -10.99 7.94 0.03
N ILE A 6 -10.69 6.66 -0.19
CA ILE A 6 -9.70 5.94 0.61
C ILE A 6 -8.32 6.21 0.03
N VAL A 7 -7.35 6.51 0.89
CA VAL A 7 -5.93 6.40 0.57
C VAL A 7 -5.33 5.36 1.49
N ALA A 8 -4.85 4.25 0.91
CA ALA A 8 -4.13 3.25 1.69
C ALA A 8 -2.70 3.72 1.95
N VAL A 9 -2.33 3.80 3.22
CA VAL A 9 -1.02 4.25 3.67
C VAL A 9 -0.27 3.11 4.35
N ASP A 10 1.05 3.12 4.22
CA ASP A 10 1.96 2.24 4.95
C ASP A 10 3.20 3.06 5.38
N GLN A 11 4.26 2.43 5.91
CA GLN A 11 5.51 3.14 6.22
C GLN A 11 6.37 3.41 4.95
N GLY A 12 5.96 2.91 3.78
CA GLY A 12 6.65 3.08 2.51
C GLY A 12 6.53 4.49 1.94
N GLU A 13 7.50 4.86 1.11
CA GLU A 13 7.53 6.17 0.45
C GLU A 13 6.53 6.28 -0.71
N GLU A 14 6.23 5.18 -1.40
CA GLU A 14 5.26 5.15 -2.50
C GLU A 14 3.84 5.47 -2.03
N SER A 15 3.42 4.94 -0.87
CA SER A 15 2.11 5.23 -0.29
C SER A 15 2.05 6.68 0.23
N SER A 16 3.14 7.16 0.85
CA SER A 16 3.28 8.55 1.29
C SER A 16 3.20 9.52 0.10
N TYR A 17 3.84 9.17 -1.02
CA TYR A 17 3.76 9.92 -2.27
C TYR A 17 2.34 9.90 -2.86
N ALA A 18 1.67 8.75 -2.87
CA ALA A 18 0.29 8.63 -3.33
C ALA A 18 -0.66 9.52 -2.54
N LEU A 19 -0.50 9.57 -1.21
CA LEU A 19 -1.25 10.48 -0.34
C LEU A 19 -1.01 11.95 -0.72
N CYS A 20 0.25 12.39 -0.76
CA CYS A 20 0.58 13.77 -1.11
C CYS A 20 0.05 14.15 -2.52
N TRP A 21 0.21 13.25 -3.48
CA TRP A 21 -0.33 13.45 -4.83
C TRP A 21 -1.85 13.57 -4.79
N SER A 22 -2.55 12.74 -4.01
CA SER A 22 -4.02 12.78 -3.93
C SER A 22 -4.55 14.08 -3.32
N LEU A 23 -3.92 14.55 -2.24
CA LEU A 23 -4.24 15.82 -1.59
C LEU A 23 -4.07 17.00 -2.56
N LYS A 24 -3.04 16.94 -3.41
CA LYS A 24 -2.74 18.02 -4.37
C LYS A 24 -3.65 18.02 -5.60
N ASN A 25 -4.08 16.85 -6.08
CA ASN A 25 -4.65 16.73 -7.44
C ASN A 25 -6.13 16.32 -7.49
N ILE A 26 -6.66 15.60 -6.49
CA ILE A 26 -8.03 15.06 -6.56
C ILE A 26 -8.91 15.46 -5.39
N LEU A 27 -8.33 15.72 -4.22
CA LEU A 27 -9.04 16.19 -3.03
C LEU A 27 -9.00 17.71 -3.05
N CYS A 28 -10.04 18.32 -3.59
CA CYS A 28 -10.08 19.77 -3.81
C CYS A 28 -11.28 20.44 -3.16
N SER A 29 -12.34 19.70 -2.86
CA SER A 29 -13.58 20.25 -2.30
C SER A 29 -13.63 20.09 -0.79
N SER A 30 -14.21 21.07 -0.09
CA SER A 30 -14.55 20.95 1.34
C SER A 30 -15.59 19.86 1.64
N SER A 31 -16.23 19.33 0.60
CA SER A 31 -17.16 18.20 0.68
C SER A 31 -16.50 16.83 0.49
N ASP A 32 -15.18 16.76 0.31
CA ASP A 32 -14.48 15.48 0.17
C ASP A 32 -14.08 14.96 1.55
N THR A 33 -14.38 13.68 1.82
CA THR A 33 -13.91 12.96 3.00
C THR A 33 -12.77 12.03 2.60
N LEU A 34 -11.57 12.32 3.08
CA LEU A 34 -10.39 11.48 2.96
C LEU A 34 -10.38 10.46 4.09
N ILE A 35 -10.35 9.18 3.73
CA ILE A 35 -10.21 8.06 4.67
C ILE A 35 -8.78 7.54 4.57
N LEU A 36 -7.96 7.83 5.58
CA LEU A 36 -6.63 7.26 5.73
C LEU A 36 -6.76 5.83 6.27
N LEU A 37 -6.48 4.84 5.43
CA LEU A 37 -6.58 3.43 5.78
C LEU A 37 -5.19 2.82 5.96
N TYR A 38 -4.91 2.28 7.15
CA TYR A 38 -3.76 1.43 7.42
C TYR A 38 -4.22 0.01 7.74
N ALA A 39 -3.76 -0.96 6.95
CA ALA A 39 -3.95 -2.37 7.25
C ALA A 39 -2.81 -2.86 8.14
N LYS A 40 -3.12 -3.10 9.42
CA LYS A 40 -2.18 -3.71 10.37
C LYS A 40 -2.05 -5.20 10.02
N PRO A 41 -0.82 -5.69 9.74
CA PRO A 41 -0.62 -7.09 9.37
C PRO A 41 -1.23 -8.05 10.41
N PRO A 42 -1.80 -9.18 9.98
CA PRO A 42 -2.35 -10.16 10.90
C PRO A 42 -1.22 -10.76 11.74
N ARG A 43 -1.58 -11.21 12.94
CA ARG A 43 -0.66 -12.03 13.75
C ARG A 43 -0.46 -13.35 13.00
N ASN A 44 0.69 -13.55 12.36
CA ASN A 44 1.06 -14.86 11.85
C ASN A 44 1.31 -15.79 13.04
N ILE A 45 0.24 -16.45 13.51
CA ILE A 45 0.33 -17.55 14.47
C ILE A 45 0.61 -18.78 13.62
N TYR A 46 1.83 -19.28 13.67
CA TYR A 46 2.13 -20.60 13.12
C TYR A 46 1.33 -21.63 13.92
N PRO A 47 0.46 -22.44 13.29
CA PRO A 47 -0.11 -23.57 13.98
C PRO A 47 1.04 -24.50 14.38
N SER A 48 1.13 -24.85 15.67
CA SER A 48 2.07 -25.87 16.11
C SER A 48 1.63 -27.20 15.48
N VAL A 49 2.38 -27.61 14.47
CA VAL A 49 2.31 -28.96 13.94
C VAL A 49 3.17 -29.86 14.81
N ASP A 50 2.71 -31.07 15.09
CA ASP A 50 3.58 -32.08 15.69
C ASP A 50 4.66 -32.52 14.68
N GLY A 51 5.62 -33.34 15.12
CA GLY A 51 6.68 -33.89 14.26
C GLY A 51 6.18 -34.73 13.08
N THR A 52 4.86 -34.91 12.91
CA THR A 52 4.21 -35.60 11.79
C THR A 52 3.50 -34.66 10.81
N GLY A 53 3.58 -33.34 11.03
CA GLY A 53 2.94 -32.33 10.19
C GLY A 53 1.43 -32.19 10.45
N ARG A 54 0.89 -32.81 11.51
CA ARG A 54 -0.52 -32.68 11.89
C ARG A 54 -0.71 -31.50 12.84
N PRO A 55 -1.76 -30.68 12.68
CA PRO A 55 -2.13 -29.68 13.68
C PRO A 55 -2.36 -30.37 15.03
N ARG A 56 -1.72 -29.88 16.10
CA ARG A 56 -2.01 -30.36 17.45
C ARG A 56 -3.40 -29.88 17.88
N ASP A 57 -4.37 -30.76 17.62
CA ASP A 57 -5.76 -30.82 18.06
C ASP A 57 -6.71 -29.62 17.86
N PHE A 58 -7.89 -29.99 17.36
CA PHE A 58 -8.83 -29.20 16.58
C PHE A 58 -9.94 -28.53 17.42
N LEU A 59 -9.99 -28.68 18.76
CA LEU A 59 -11.03 -28.05 19.59
C LEU A 59 -10.53 -27.62 21.00
N LEU A 60 -10.53 -26.30 21.24
CA LEU A 60 -10.65 -25.60 22.53
C LEU A 60 -9.80 -26.06 23.72
N ARG A 61 -8.54 -25.62 23.83
CA ARG A 61 -7.90 -25.28 25.13
C ARG A 61 -6.52 -24.62 24.95
N GLN A 62 -6.39 -23.36 25.41
CA GLN A 62 -5.14 -22.67 25.76
C GLN A 62 -3.87 -23.03 24.95
N GLY A 63 -3.58 -22.30 23.89
CA GLY A 63 -2.41 -22.58 23.05
C GLY A 63 -1.74 -21.34 22.46
N TYR A 64 -1.56 -20.27 23.25
CA TYR A 64 -0.53 -19.30 22.88
C TYR A 64 0.83 -19.95 23.17
N MET A 65 1.66 -20.20 22.15
CA MET A 65 3.10 -20.55 22.29
C MET A 65 3.94 -19.42 22.91
N PHE A 66 3.29 -18.34 23.33
CA PHE A 66 3.86 -17.12 23.83
C PHE A 66 3.22 -16.83 25.19
N SER A 67 4.02 -16.43 26.18
CA SER A 67 3.46 -15.89 27.42
C SER A 67 2.54 -14.71 27.08
N GLN A 68 1.58 -14.42 27.95
CA GLN A 68 0.71 -13.25 27.79
C GLN A 68 1.53 -11.98 27.56
N ASP A 69 2.73 -11.89 28.15
CA ASP A 69 3.66 -10.78 27.97
C ASP A 69 4.20 -10.66 26.54
N ILE A 70 4.49 -11.77 25.86
CA ILE A 70 4.96 -11.74 24.47
C ILE A 70 3.81 -11.35 23.54
N VAL A 71 2.59 -11.84 23.78
CA VAL A 71 1.40 -11.44 23.02
C VAL A 71 1.14 -9.94 23.19
N ALA A 72 1.18 -9.44 24.43
CA ALA A 72 1.02 -8.04 24.74
C ALA A 72 2.13 -7.17 24.10
N THR A 73 3.37 -7.64 24.12
CA THR A 73 4.51 -6.96 23.48
C THR A 73 4.31 -6.84 21.97
N MET A 74 3.88 -7.92 21.30
CA MET A 74 3.59 -7.88 19.86
C MET A 74 2.43 -6.95 19.51
N GLU A 75 1.37 -6.94 20.33
CA GLU A 75 0.25 -6.03 20.14
C GLU A 75 0.68 -4.57 20.28
N ARG A 76 1.47 -4.25 21.31
CA ARG A 76 2.05 -2.92 21.53
C ARG A 76 2.90 -2.49 20.34
N TYR A 77 3.85 -3.32 19.92
CA TYR A 77 4.70 -3.02 18.75
C TYR A 77 3.85 -2.75 17.50
N GLY A 78 2.87 -3.59 17.22
CA GLY A 78 1.98 -3.39 16.08
C GLY A 78 1.14 -2.10 16.18
N ASN A 79 0.74 -1.70 17.38
CA ASN A 79 0.04 -0.43 17.62
C ASN A 79 0.97 0.77 17.47
N GLU A 80 2.20 0.70 18.00
CA GLU A 80 3.22 1.74 17.84
C GLU A 80 3.54 2.00 16.37
N VAL A 81 3.66 0.93 15.57
CA VAL A 81 3.83 1.03 14.12
C VAL A 81 2.62 1.69 13.47
N ALA A 82 1.40 1.25 13.81
CA ALA A 82 0.17 1.85 13.27
C ALA A 82 0.08 3.35 13.58
N GLU A 83 0.34 3.73 14.82
CA GLU A 83 0.40 5.12 15.24
C GLU A 83 1.48 5.90 14.46
N SER A 84 2.65 5.32 14.26
CA SER A 84 3.73 5.96 13.50
C SER A 84 3.31 6.25 12.06
N VAL A 85 2.69 5.28 11.38
CA VAL A 85 2.17 5.43 10.01
C VAL A 85 1.11 6.54 9.96
N ILE A 86 0.11 6.48 10.85
CA ILE A 86 -0.96 7.47 10.88
C ILE A 86 -0.43 8.85 11.24
N ARG A 87 0.52 8.97 12.19
CA ARG A 87 1.18 10.24 12.51
C ARG A 87 1.90 10.82 11.29
N LYS A 88 2.63 9.99 10.53
CA LYS A 88 3.30 10.42 9.29
C LYS A 88 2.28 10.90 8.25
N ALA A 89 1.23 10.13 8.00
CA ALA A 89 0.18 10.47 7.04
C ALA A 89 -0.56 11.77 7.41
N LYS A 90 -0.90 11.95 8.68
CA LYS A 90 -1.55 13.16 9.20
C LYS A 90 -0.74 14.42 8.95
N LYS A 91 0.59 14.36 9.06
CA LYS A 91 1.45 15.54 8.82
C LYS A 91 1.22 16.11 7.42
N PHE A 92 1.08 15.27 6.40
CA PHE A 92 0.78 15.73 5.04
C PHE A 92 -0.60 16.36 4.91
N CYS A 93 -1.57 15.95 5.73
CA CYS A 93 -2.92 16.49 5.69
C CYS A 93 -3.06 17.86 6.37
N GLN A 94 -2.08 18.27 7.19
CA GLN A 94 -2.12 19.54 7.94
C GLN A 94 -2.17 20.76 7.00
N ASP A 95 -1.56 20.64 5.82
CA ASP A 95 -1.55 21.69 4.80
C ASP A 95 -2.90 21.83 4.06
N TYR A 96 -3.87 20.96 4.35
CA TYR A 96 -5.17 20.90 3.68
C TYR A 96 -6.34 20.87 4.69
N PRO A 97 -6.51 21.92 5.53
CA PRO A 97 -7.50 21.96 6.60
C PRO A 97 -8.96 21.88 6.13
N GLN A 98 -9.23 22.15 4.85
CA GLN A 98 -10.55 22.07 4.25
C GLN A 98 -11.02 20.63 3.99
N ILE A 99 -10.11 19.64 3.99
CA ILE A 99 -10.45 18.25 3.73
C ILE A 99 -10.81 17.58 5.06
N LYS A 100 -11.97 16.92 5.11
CA LYS A 100 -12.34 16.10 6.28
C LYS A 100 -11.51 14.82 6.26
N VAL A 101 -10.70 14.60 7.29
CA VAL A 101 -9.83 13.42 7.39
C VAL A 101 -10.37 12.45 8.44
N GLU A 102 -10.71 11.24 8.01
CA GLU A 102 -11.07 10.11 8.86
C GLU A 102 -9.93 9.07 8.84
N ILE A 103 -9.75 8.37 9.95
CA ILE A 103 -8.66 7.38 10.09
C ILE A 103 -9.29 6.02 10.35
N LYS A 104 -8.82 5.03 9.62
CA LYS A 104 -9.16 3.63 9.85
C LYS A 104 -7.89 2.79 9.95
N VAL A 105 -7.81 2.03 11.04
CA VAL A 105 -6.78 1.02 11.25
C VAL A 105 -7.51 -0.29 11.43
N GLU A 106 -7.29 -1.21 10.50
CA GLU A 106 -7.97 -2.52 10.48
C GLU A 106 -6.89 -3.61 10.50
N CYS A 107 -7.15 -4.73 11.16
CA CYS A 107 -6.19 -5.84 11.24
C CYS A 107 -6.51 -6.89 10.17
N GLY A 108 -5.53 -7.27 9.36
CA GLY A 108 -5.71 -8.28 8.30
C GLY A 108 -4.69 -8.15 7.17
N ASP A 109 -4.82 -9.00 6.16
CA ASP A 109 -4.08 -8.82 4.91
C ASP A 109 -4.53 -7.52 4.24
N ALA A 110 -3.58 -6.71 3.77
CA ALA A 110 -3.90 -5.42 3.19
C ALA A 110 -4.80 -5.52 1.96
N ARG A 111 -4.71 -6.60 1.18
CA ARG A 111 -5.55 -6.83 -0.01
C ARG A 111 -7.02 -6.92 0.37
N ASP A 112 -7.32 -7.76 1.35
CA ASP A 112 -8.67 -8.05 1.79
C ASP A 112 -9.25 -6.84 2.54
N VAL A 113 -8.48 -6.31 3.50
CA VAL A 113 -8.87 -5.14 4.30
C VAL A 113 -9.26 -3.95 3.42
N ILE A 114 -8.47 -3.63 2.40
CA ILE A 114 -8.77 -2.49 1.53
C ILE A 114 -10.05 -2.73 0.74
N CYS A 115 -10.24 -3.92 0.18
CA CYS A 115 -11.45 -4.26 -0.57
C CYS A 115 -12.70 -4.22 0.33
N GLU A 116 -12.64 -4.84 1.51
CA GLU A 116 -13.73 -4.90 2.48
C GLU A 116 -14.11 -3.50 2.96
N VAL A 117 -13.14 -2.65 3.30
CA VAL A 117 -13.41 -1.29 3.77
C VAL A 117 -13.99 -0.44 2.64
N ALA A 118 -13.49 -0.57 1.42
CA ALA A 118 -14.01 0.16 0.27
C ALA A 118 -15.49 -0.19 0.00
N GLU A 119 -15.85 -1.47 0.05
CA GLU A 119 -17.22 -1.93 -0.12
C GLU A 119 -18.11 -1.52 1.06
N LYS A 120 -17.68 -1.78 2.30
CA LYS A 120 -18.43 -1.48 3.52
C LYS A 120 -18.78 0.00 3.64
N LEU A 121 -17.87 0.87 3.23
CA LEU A 121 -18.08 2.31 3.29
C LEU A 121 -18.69 2.88 2.02
N ASN A 122 -18.91 2.07 0.99
CA ASN A 122 -19.39 2.50 -0.33
C ASN A 122 -18.66 3.76 -0.81
N VAL A 123 -17.33 3.62 -0.97
CA VAL A 123 -16.45 4.75 -1.33
C VAL A 123 -16.45 5.02 -2.83
N ASP A 124 -16.19 6.26 -3.20
CA ASP A 124 -16.20 6.70 -4.59
C ASP A 124 -14.86 6.42 -5.30
N MET A 125 -13.78 6.27 -4.54
CA MET A 125 -12.45 5.96 -5.07
C MET A 125 -11.53 5.37 -4.01
N VAL A 126 -10.62 4.50 -4.46
CA VAL A 126 -9.49 4.02 -3.66
C VAL A 126 -8.18 4.43 -4.33
N VAL A 127 -7.28 5.03 -3.57
CA VAL A 127 -5.96 5.48 -4.03
C VAL A 127 -4.88 4.64 -3.36
N LEU A 128 -3.97 4.11 -4.18
CA LEU A 128 -2.88 3.23 -3.75
C LEU A 128 -1.56 3.70 -4.33
N GLY A 129 -0.46 3.45 -3.61
CA GLY A 129 0.87 3.51 -4.20
C GLY A 129 1.08 2.41 -5.24
N SER A 130 1.98 2.65 -6.19
CA SER A 130 2.27 1.68 -7.26
C SER A 130 3.00 0.42 -6.77
N HIS A 131 3.74 0.53 -5.68
CA HIS A 131 4.50 -0.54 -5.03
C HIS A 131 4.37 -0.42 -3.51
N GLY A 132 4.63 -1.52 -2.79
CA GLY A 132 4.76 -1.53 -1.32
C GLY A 132 6.22 -1.64 -0.88
N TYR A 133 6.47 -2.18 0.32
CA TYR A 133 7.80 -2.39 0.91
C TYR A 133 8.80 -3.30 0.16
N GLY A 134 8.51 -3.71 -1.08
CA GLY A 134 9.33 -4.65 -1.85
C GLY A 134 10.13 -3.97 -2.96
N ALA A 135 11.43 -4.25 -3.03
CA ALA A 135 12.36 -3.72 -4.04
C ALA A 135 12.26 -4.40 -5.42
N LEU A 136 11.06 -4.69 -5.91
CA LEU A 136 10.89 -5.29 -7.24
C LEU A 136 11.10 -4.23 -8.34
N LYS A 137 12.29 -4.26 -8.92
CA LYS A 137 12.73 -3.37 -9.99
C LYS A 137 12.16 -3.81 -11.35
N ARG A 138 11.16 -3.07 -11.83
CA ARG A 138 10.68 -2.84 -13.22
C ARG A 138 9.21 -3.21 -13.41
N ALA A 139 8.46 -2.26 -13.99
CA ALA A 139 7.16 -2.37 -14.67
C ALA A 139 5.97 -3.10 -14.01
N PHE A 140 6.12 -3.77 -12.86
CA PHE A 140 5.03 -4.50 -12.22
C PHE A 140 4.33 -3.67 -11.15
N LEU A 141 3.00 -3.78 -11.07
CA LEU A 141 2.24 -3.29 -9.93
C LEU A 141 2.59 -4.11 -8.68
N GLY A 142 2.59 -3.45 -7.53
CA GLY A 142 2.66 -4.12 -6.23
C GLY A 142 1.50 -5.09 -6.05
N SER A 143 1.71 -6.15 -5.27
CA SER A 143 0.71 -7.22 -5.13
C SER A 143 -0.63 -6.73 -4.55
N VAL A 144 -0.59 -5.75 -3.62
CA VAL A 144 -1.78 -5.11 -3.05
C VAL A 144 -2.52 -4.30 -4.11
N SER A 145 -1.82 -3.41 -4.82
CA SER A 145 -2.41 -2.53 -5.84
C SER A 145 -2.98 -3.31 -7.01
N ASN A 146 -2.28 -4.36 -7.45
CA ASN A 146 -2.79 -5.26 -8.49
C ASN A 146 -4.06 -6.01 -8.05
N HIS A 147 -4.06 -6.55 -6.83
CA HIS A 147 -5.24 -7.23 -6.29
C HIS A 147 -6.43 -6.28 -6.17
N CYS A 148 -6.23 -5.08 -5.61
CA CYS A 148 -7.30 -4.10 -5.44
C CYS A 148 -7.88 -3.66 -6.80
N ALA A 149 -7.03 -3.40 -7.80
CA ALA A 149 -7.49 -3.02 -9.14
C ALA A 149 -8.36 -4.08 -9.83
N GLN A 150 -8.22 -5.35 -9.43
CA GLN A 150 -9.00 -6.46 -9.98
C GLN A 150 -10.29 -6.75 -9.20
N ASN A 151 -10.35 -6.42 -7.91
CA ASN A 151 -11.42 -6.88 -7.01
C ASN A 151 -12.31 -5.76 -6.46
N ILE A 152 -11.85 -4.50 -6.48
CA ILE A 152 -12.65 -3.37 -6.00
C ILE A 152 -13.64 -2.90 -7.07
N LYS A 153 -14.89 -2.70 -6.67
CA LYS A 153 -15.98 -2.29 -7.56
C LYS A 153 -15.96 -0.80 -7.94
N CYS A 154 -15.39 0.05 -7.08
CA CYS A 154 -15.24 1.48 -7.33
C CYS A 154 -13.91 1.79 -8.07
N PRO A 155 -13.78 2.99 -8.68
CA PRO A 155 -12.52 3.42 -9.28
C PRO A 155 -11.30 3.24 -8.38
N VAL A 156 -10.25 2.63 -8.91
CA VAL A 156 -8.94 2.47 -8.25
C VAL A 156 -7.91 3.31 -8.97
N LEU A 157 -7.30 4.24 -8.23
CA LEU A 157 -6.20 5.08 -8.71
C LEU A 157 -4.88 4.59 -8.15
N ILE A 158 -3.98 4.17 -9.04
CA ILE A 158 -2.63 3.76 -8.66
C ILE A 158 -1.65 4.89 -8.99
N VAL A 159 -1.04 5.46 -7.97
CA VAL A 159 -0.08 6.56 -8.10
C VAL A 159 1.33 6.01 -8.08
N LYS A 160 2.10 6.32 -9.12
CA LYS A 160 3.50 5.90 -9.27
C LYS A 160 4.44 7.04 -8.95
N GLN A 161 5.38 6.82 -8.03
CA GLN A 161 6.43 7.80 -7.80
C GLN A 161 7.38 7.85 -9.02
N PRO A 162 7.68 9.05 -9.56
CA PRO A 162 8.69 9.20 -10.60
C PRO A 162 10.04 8.72 -10.07
N LYS A 163 10.75 7.89 -10.83
CA LYS A 163 12.14 7.55 -10.49
C LYS A 163 12.97 8.82 -10.57
N LYS A 164 13.75 9.12 -9.53
CA LYS A 164 14.85 10.10 -9.66
C LYS A 164 15.73 9.62 -10.81
N ALA A 165 15.86 10.42 -11.87
CA ALA A 165 16.73 10.10 -12.98
C ALA A 165 18.14 9.92 -12.44
N SER A 166 18.67 8.70 -12.47
CA SER A 166 20.10 8.50 -12.31
C SER A 166 20.76 9.04 -13.59
N PRO A 167 21.84 9.84 -13.50
CA PRO A 167 22.61 10.22 -14.68
C PRO A 167 23.34 8.97 -15.18
N THR A 168 22.69 8.14 -15.99
CA THR A 168 23.30 6.94 -16.56
C THR A 168 22.75 6.65 -17.95
N SER A 169 23.61 7.01 -18.91
CA SER A 169 23.74 6.59 -20.31
C SER A 169 22.53 6.73 -21.27
N PRO A 170 22.78 7.21 -22.50
CA PRO A 170 21.75 7.31 -23.52
C PRO A 170 21.14 5.94 -23.85
N PRO A 171 19.86 5.90 -24.28
CA PRO A 171 19.19 4.65 -24.63
C PRO A 171 19.95 3.92 -25.73
N ALA A 172 20.20 2.63 -25.51
CA ALA A 172 20.89 1.71 -26.43
C ALA A 172 20.22 1.56 -27.83
N ALA A 173 19.14 2.30 -28.11
CA ALA A 173 18.48 2.35 -29.40
C ALA A 173 19.11 3.34 -30.39
N ALA A 174 20.05 4.20 -29.97
CA ALA A 174 20.72 5.15 -30.86
C ALA A 174 22.07 4.66 -31.44
N ALA A 175 22.56 3.48 -31.05
CA ALA A 175 23.85 2.94 -31.53
C ALA A 175 23.73 2.08 -32.81
N ALA A 176 22.52 1.84 -33.33
CA ALA A 176 22.30 1.01 -34.52
C ALA A 176 22.18 1.79 -35.84
N ALA A 177 22.30 3.13 -35.83
CA ALA A 177 22.10 3.96 -37.03
C ALA A 177 23.39 4.50 -37.68
N ALA A 178 24.58 4.11 -37.22
CA ALA A 178 25.86 4.64 -37.73
C ALA A 178 26.75 3.60 -38.45
N ALA A 179 26.19 2.45 -38.86
CA ALA A 179 26.94 1.43 -39.59
C ALA A 179 26.19 0.93 -40.83
N THR A 180 25.71 1.84 -41.68
CA THR A 180 25.27 1.48 -43.05
C THR A 180 25.35 2.67 -44.01
N SER A 181 26.57 3.17 -44.27
CA SER A 181 26.84 3.93 -45.50
C SER A 181 28.31 3.77 -45.88
N GLY A 182 28.58 2.78 -46.72
CA GLY A 182 29.90 2.50 -47.27
C GLY A 182 29.80 1.51 -48.42
N GLY A 183 28.93 1.82 -49.40
CA GLY A 183 28.83 1.09 -50.64
C GLY A 183 29.71 1.71 -51.73
N LYS A 184 30.54 0.86 -52.34
CA LYS A 184 30.99 0.81 -53.74
C LYS A 184 31.77 1.97 -54.39
N GLN A 185 32.98 1.58 -54.83
CA GLN A 185 33.57 1.74 -56.17
C GLN A 185 33.81 3.16 -56.71
N GLU A 186 35.08 3.52 -56.90
CA GLU A 186 35.80 3.42 -58.20
C GLU A 186 37.32 3.33 -57.95
#